data_AF-A0AAV2MZ99-F1
#
_entry.id   AF-A0AAV2MZ99-F1
#
_cell.length_a   1.000
_cell.length_b   1.000
_cell.length_c   1.000
_cell.angle_alpha   90.00
_cell.angle_beta   90.00
_cell.angle_gamma   90.00
#
_symmetry.space_group_name_H-M   'P 1'
#
loop_
_entity.id
_entity.type
_entity.pdbx_description
1 polymer ?
#
loop_
_entity_poly.entity_id
_entity_poly.type
_entity_poly.pdbx_seq_one_letter_code
_entity_poly.pdbx_strand_id
1 'polypeptide(L)'
;MAEACNSIVNKLNSGKQVNHCAKDSFQVRCYGAVAQYNTMGVLSQIHNKISGTIPTSILRMEKNRQLQAKRTRLFRQAKGIRRHRTWHGPNKDYGPSAEKPDLLKDVYDVLVQKHFEKLKENQRNQIRIERDTVSQSDCDMWHQLRTDIITASKFGSICRMLKTTSCANMVLSIRYPKVLNTVATHYGIANEGYSITEG
;
A
#
# COMPACT_ATOMS: atom_id res chain seq x y z
N MET A 1 -15.88 16.62 23.71
CA MET A 1 -15.82 15.18 24.06
C MET A 1 -15.81 14.26 22.83
N ALA A 2 -16.68 14.47 21.83
CA ALA A 2 -16.72 13.67 20.61
C ALA A 2 -15.40 13.67 19.80
N GLU A 3 -14.69 14.80 19.73
CA GLU A 3 -13.43 14.92 18.98
C GLU A 3 -12.27 14.11 19.60
N ALA A 4 -12.23 14.00 20.93
CA ALA A 4 -11.24 13.17 21.63
C ALA A 4 -11.49 11.68 21.35
N CYS A 5 -12.75 11.25 21.34
CA CYS A 5 -13.15 9.89 20.97
C CYS A 5 -12.79 9.58 19.51
N ASN A 6 -13.10 10.49 18.57
CA ASN A 6 -12.77 10.32 17.15
C ASN A 6 -11.25 10.23 16.92
N SER A 7 -10.45 11.00 17.65
CA SER A 7 -8.99 10.92 17.60
C SER A 7 -8.45 9.56 18.10
N ILE A 8 -9.08 8.97 19.14
CA ILE A 8 -8.71 7.65 19.68
C ILE A 8 -9.10 6.53 18.70
N VAL A 9 -10.33 6.58 18.17
CA VAL A 9 -10.85 5.66 17.17
C VAL A 9 -9.97 5.66 15.92
N ASN A 10 -9.62 6.83 15.40
CA ASN A 10 -8.75 6.95 14.22
C ASN A 10 -7.35 6.38 14.47
N LYS A 11 -6.76 6.62 15.64
CA LYS A 11 -5.42 6.11 15.98
C LYS A 11 -5.36 4.58 16.06
N LEU A 12 -6.45 3.93 16.48
CA LEU A 12 -6.54 2.47 16.56
C LEU A 12 -6.95 1.83 15.22
N ASN A 13 -7.72 2.56 14.39
CA ASN A 13 -8.11 2.13 13.05
C ASN A 13 -6.99 2.26 12.01
N SER A 14 -6.09 3.24 12.17
CA SER A 14 -5.04 3.55 11.17
C SER A 14 -3.99 2.44 10.97
N GLY A 15 -3.95 1.41 11.83
CA GLY A 15 -2.89 0.38 11.81
C GLY A 15 -3.26 -0.94 11.11
N LYS A 16 -4.52 -1.18 10.75
CA LYS A 16 -4.96 -2.41 10.07
C LYS A 16 -6.00 -2.10 9.01
N GLN A 17 -5.54 -1.82 7.79
CA GLN A 17 -6.38 -1.75 6.58
C GLN A 17 -6.79 -3.16 6.12
N VAL A 18 -7.50 -3.91 6.97
CA VAL A 18 -8.07 -5.21 6.59
C VAL A 18 -9.55 -5.16 6.96
N ASN A 19 -10.40 -5.19 5.93
CA ASN A 19 -11.87 -5.27 5.99
C ASN A 19 -12.61 -3.98 6.43
N HIS A 20 -12.75 -3.03 5.50
CA HIS A 20 -13.68 -1.89 5.64
C HIS A 20 -15.13 -2.24 5.29
N CYS A 21 -15.40 -3.35 4.60
CA CYS A 21 -16.69 -3.61 3.97
C CYS A 21 -17.60 -4.62 4.69
N ALA A 22 -17.23 -5.11 5.88
CA ALA A 22 -18.13 -5.95 6.67
C ALA A 22 -19.14 -5.07 7.44
N LYS A 23 -20.41 -5.49 7.44
CA LYS A 23 -21.49 -4.88 8.24
C LYS A 23 -21.04 -4.79 9.71
N ASP A 24 -21.31 -3.65 10.36
CA ASP A 24 -20.93 -3.31 11.75
C ASP A 24 -19.43 -3.22 12.05
N SER A 25 -18.55 -3.34 11.05
CA SER A 25 -17.09 -3.27 11.25
C SER A 25 -16.62 -1.95 11.86
N PHE A 26 -17.27 -0.83 11.53
CA PHE A 26 -16.95 0.48 12.13
C PHE A 26 -17.32 0.54 13.61
N GLN A 27 -18.50 0.06 13.96
CA GLN A 27 -19.01 0.09 15.32
C GLN A 27 -18.21 -0.84 16.25
N VAL A 28 -17.87 -2.05 15.77
CA VAL A 28 -16.96 -2.98 16.47
C VAL A 28 -15.59 -2.34 16.70
N ARG A 29 -15.05 -1.62 15.72
CA ARG A 29 -13.79 -0.86 15.88
C ARG A 29 -13.90 0.24 16.94
N CYS A 30 -15.01 0.97 16.97
CA CYS A 30 -15.27 1.98 18.00
C CYS A 30 -15.34 1.36 19.40
N TYR A 31 -16.06 0.25 19.57
CA TYR A 31 -16.16 -0.44 20.85
C TYR A 31 -14.83 -1.05 21.29
N GLY A 32 -14.11 -1.70 20.38
CA GLY A 32 -12.76 -2.20 20.63
C GLY A 32 -11.79 -1.08 21.03
N ALA A 33 -11.93 0.11 20.44
CA ALA A 33 -11.12 1.27 20.80
C ALA A 33 -11.39 1.78 22.21
N VAL A 34 -12.67 1.88 22.59
CA VAL A 34 -13.09 2.29 23.94
C VAL A 34 -12.62 1.28 24.99
N ALA A 35 -12.84 -0.01 24.74
CA ALA A 35 -12.36 -1.07 25.62
C ALA A 35 -10.83 -1.02 25.76
N GLN A 36 -10.09 -0.82 24.66
CA GLN A 36 -8.63 -0.72 24.69
C GLN A 36 -8.13 0.45 25.52
N TYR A 37 -8.79 1.59 25.42
CA TYR A 37 -8.43 2.78 26.16
C TYR A 37 -8.67 2.61 27.66
N ASN A 38 -9.83 2.03 28.03
CA ASN A 38 -10.25 1.92 29.42
C ASN A 38 -9.58 0.76 30.16
N THR A 39 -9.44 -0.40 29.52
CA THR A 39 -9.09 -1.65 30.21
C THR A 39 -7.70 -2.15 29.83
N MET A 40 -7.12 -1.64 28.74
CA MET A 40 -5.84 -2.09 28.18
C MET A 40 -5.78 -3.60 27.88
N GLY A 41 -6.94 -4.28 27.84
CA GLY A 41 -7.10 -5.73 27.83
C GLY A 41 -8.25 -6.20 26.93
N VAL A 42 -8.32 -5.69 25.70
CA VAL A 42 -9.41 -6.00 24.76
C VAL A 42 -9.48 -7.48 24.38
N LEU A 43 -8.33 -8.11 24.17
CA LEU A 43 -8.28 -9.49 23.69
C LEU A 43 -8.74 -10.46 24.78
N SER A 44 -8.32 -10.25 26.03
CA SER A 44 -8.78 -11.06 27.15
C SER A 44 -10.28 -10.88 27.41
N GLN A 45 -10.80 -9.65 27.31
CA GLN A 45 -12.23 -9.38 27.49
C GLN A 45 -13.10 -10.00 26.38
N ILE A 46 -12.68 -9.87 25.12
CA ILE A 46 -13.38 -10.49 23.99
C ILE A 46 -13.36 -12.01 24.14
N HIS A 47 -12.21 -12.60 24.44
CA HIS A 47 -12.08 -14.05 24.53
C HIS A 47 -12.87 -14.62 25.72
N ASN A 48 -12.90 -13.91 26.86
CA ASN A 48 -13.73 -14.29 27.99
C ASN A 48 -15.23 -14.27 27.64
N LYS A 49 -15.67 -13.28 26.85
CA LYS A 49 -17.08 -13.18 26.43
C LYS A 49 -17.49 -14.20 25.39
N ILE A 50 -16.60 -14.60 24.48
CA ILE A 50 -16.90 -15.57 23.42
C ILE A 50 -16.76 -17.01 23.93
N SER A 51 -15.70 -17.30 24.68
CA SER A 51 -15.31 -18.68 24.99
C SER A 51 -15.33 -19.01 26.49
N GLY A 52 -15.66 -18.05 27.37
CA GLY A 52 -15.74 -18.24 28.83
C GLY A 52 -14.41 -18.53 29.53
N THR A 53 -13.35 -18.74 28.76
CA THR A 53 -12.00 -19.07 29.23
C THR A 53 -11.00 -18.22 28.45
N ILE A 54 -9.86 -17.88 29.06
CA ILE A 54 -8.84 -17.03 28.42
C ILE A 54 -7.54 -17.84 28.24
N PRO A 55 -7.10 -18.08 27.01
CA PRO A 55 -5.81 -18.70 26.73
C PRO A 55 -4.65 -17.90 27.35
N THR A 56 -3.69 -18.60 27.94
CA THR A 56 -2.47 -18.01 28.51
C THR A 56 -1.65 -17.23 27.48
N SER A 57 -1.70 -17.65 26.21
CA SER A 57 -1.08 -16.94 25.09
C SER A 57 -1.62 -15.52 24.90
N ILE A 58 -2.92 -15.32 25.08
CA ILE A 58 -3.58 -14.00 24.98
C ILE A 58 -3.15 -13.10 26.12
N LEU A 59 -3.18 -13.61 27.36
CA LEU A 59 -2.71 -12.86 28.53
C LEU A 59 -1.25 -12.43 28.38
N ARG A 60 -0.40 -13.33 27.88
CA ARG A 60 1.01 -13.05 27.60
C ARG A 60 1.18 -11.96 26.52
N MET A 61 0.44 -12.06 25.41
CA MET A 61 0.46 -11.05 24.35
C MET A 61 0.05 -9.66 24.87
N GLU A 62 -1.02 -9.58 25.66
CA GLU A 62 -1.48 -8.31 26.23
C GLU A 62 -0.45 -7.71 27.19
N LYS A 63 0.12 -8.53 28.08
CA LYS A 63 1.17 -8.11 29.00
C LYS A 63 2.40 -7.58 28.27
N ASN A 64 2.85 -8.29 27.23
CA ASN A 64 3.98 -7.86 26.41
C ASN A 64 3.71 -6.52 25.71
N ARG A 65 2.51 -6.34 25.14
CA ARG A 65 2.09 -5.09 24.52
C ARG A 65 2.07 -3.93 25.52
N GLN A 66 1.54 -4.15 26.73
CA GLN A 66 1.51 -3.15 27.80
C GLN A 66 2.93 -2.74 28.22
N LEU A 67 3.84 -3.72 28.40
CA LEU A 67 5.25 -3.47 28.72
C LEU A 67 5.95 -2.66 27.61
N GLN A 68 5.73 -3.04 26.34
CA GLN A 68 6.30 -2.31 25.19
C GLN A 68 5.78 -0.87 25.11
N ALA A 69 4.48 -0.66 25.31
CA ALA A 69 3.87 0.67 25.33
C ALA A 69 4.45 1.54 26.46
N LYS A 70 4.62 0.96 27.66
CA LYS A 70 5.25 1.64 28.82
C LYS A 70 6.71 1.99 28.53
N ARG A 71 7.52 1.04 28.05
CA ARG A 71 8.92 1.26 27.64
C ARG A 71 9.03 2.39 26.62
N THR A 72 8.19 2.35 25.58
CA THR A 72 8.18 3.37 24.53
C THR A 72 7.80 4.75 25.08
N ARG A 73 6.85 4.83 26.02
CA ARG A 73 6.45 6.09 26.67
C ARG A 73 7.57 6.67 27.53
N LEU A 74 8.19 5.84 28.36
CA LEU A 74 9.31 6.24 29.22
C LEU A 74 10.51 6.71 28.41
N PHE A 75 10.88 5.96 27.35
CA PHE A 75 11.96 6.36 26.45
C PHE A 75 11.70 7.73 25.81
N ARG A 76 10.47 7.98 25.34
CA ARG A 76 10.09 9.29 24.76
C ARG A 76 10.15 10.41 25.79
N GLN A 77 9.69 10.16 27.02
CA GLN A 77 9.79 11.14 28.11
C GLN A 77 11.25 11.46 28.45
N ALA A 78 12.09 10.44 28.62
CA ALA A 78 13.51 10.61 28.93
C ALA A 78 14.28 11.36 27.83
N LYS A 79 13.91 11.16 26.56
CA LYS A 79 14.52 11.84 25.41
C LYS A 79 13.85 13.17 25.03
N GLY A 80 12.78 13.58 25.73
CA GLY A 80 12.00 14.78 25.37
C GLY A 80 11.33 14.72 23.99
N ILE A 81 11.23 13.55 23.36
CA ILE A 81 10.73 13.40 21.99
C ILE A 81 9.20 13.52 21.98
N ARG A 82 8.70 14.65 21.44
CA ARG A 82 7.28 14.80 21.09
C ARG A 82 6.99 14.04 19.79
N ARG A 83 5.77 13.53 19.63
CA ARG A 83 5.35 12.95 18.34
C ARG A 83 5.29 14.07 17.31
N HIS A 84 6.26 14.14 16.43
CA HIS A 84 6.12 14.92 15.21
C HIS A 84 5.12 14.19 14.30
N ARG A 85 3.95 14.79 14.05
CA ARG A 85 3.15 14.38 12.89
C ARG A 85 3.87 14.97 11.70
N THR A 86 4.73 14.19 11.04
CA THR A 86 5.27 14.59 9.74
C THR A 86 4.14 14.59 8.73
N TRP A 87 3.40 15.70 8.65
CA TRP A 87 2.63 16.01 7.47
C TRP A 87 3.63 16.49 6.42
N HIS A 88 4.12 15.57 5.62
CA HIS A 88 4.70 15.93 4.33
C HIS A 88 3.49 16.34 3.49
N GLY A 89 3.36 17.63 3.19
CA GLY A 89 2.32 18.12 2.29
C GLY A 89 2.35 17.41 0.94
N PRO A 90 1.45 17.76 0.00
CA PRO A 90 1.50 17.25 -1.36
C PRO A 90 2.92 17.41 -1.92
N ASN A 91 3.47 16.36 -2.54
CA ASN A 91 4.79 16.43 -3.14
C ASN A 91 4.78 17.50 -4.24
N LYS A 92 5.68 18.49 -4.16
CA LYS A 92 5.80 19.57 -5.15
C LYS A 92 6.08 19.06 -6.57
N ASP A 93 6.67 17.87 -6.70
CA ASP A 93 7.05 17.32 -7.99
C ASP A 93 5.94 16.41 -8.58
N TYR A 94 4.86 16.13 -7.82
CA TYR A 94 3.85 15.13 -8.23
C TYR A 94 2.46 15.27 -7.58
N GLY A 95 1.41 15.10 -8.39
CA GLY A 95 0.00 15.20 -7.99
C GLY A 95 -0.66 16.47 -8.56
N PRO A 96 -1.88 16.85 -8.12
CA PRO A 96 -2.55 18.06 -8.61
C PRO A 96 -1.81 19.37 -8.32
N SER A 97 -0.82 19.33 -7.44
CA SER A 97 0.04 20.45 -7.07
C SER A 97 1.46 20.32 -7.66
N ALA A 98 1.67 19.43 -8.64
CA ALA A 98 2.96 19.28 -9.30
C ALA A 98 3.35 20.59 -10.01
N GLU A 99 4.60 21.02 -9.84
CA GLU A 99 5.18 22.10 -10.62
C GLU A 99 5.11 21.77 -12.11
N LYS A 100 4.96 22.81 -12.94
CA LYS A 100 4.88 22.65 -14.41
C LYS A 100 6.12 21.90 -14.90
N PRO A 101 6.03 21.11 -15.98
CA PRO A 101 7.21 20.47 -16.57
C PRO A 101 8.33 21.49 -16.78
N ASP A 102 9.58 21.09 -16.53
CA ASP A 102 10.77 21.91 -16.83
C ASP A 102 10.92 22.23 -18.34
N LEU A 103 10.07 21.63 -19.17
CA LEU A 103 10.01 21.83 -20.61
C LEU A 103 9.07 22.98 -20.98
N LEU A 104 9.45 23.71 -22.02
CA LEU A 104 8.52 24.61 -22.73
C LEU A 104 7.29 23.83 -23.20
N LYS A 105 6.14 24.50 -23.15
CA LYS A 105 4.83 23.91 -23.45
C LYS A 105 4.80 23.26 -24.83
N ASP A 106 5.32 23.93 -25.84
CA ASP A 106 5.35 23.44 -27.22
C ASP A 106 6.18 22.15 -27.35
N VAL A 107 7.33 22.10 -26.68
CA VAL A 107 8.20 20.92 -26.67
C VAL A 107 7.50 19.76 -25.96
N TYR A 108 6.85 20.02 -24.84
CA TYR A 108 6.09 19.02 -24.11
C TYR A 108 4.97 18.42 -24.95
N ASP A 109 4.18 19.26 -25.64
CA ASP A 109 3.05 18.80 -26.45
C ASP A 109 3.53 17.95 -27.65
N VAL A 110 4.66 18.32 -28.27
CA VAL A 110 5.30 17.49 -29.31
C VAL A 110 5.74 16.13 -28.77
N LEU A 111 6.33 16.07 -27.57
CA LEU A 111 6.76 14.81 -26.96
C LEU A 111 5.57 13.90 -26.62
N VAL A 112 4.48 14.49 -26.12
CA VAL A 112 3.23 13.75 -25.84
C VAL A 112 2.68 13.16 -27.12
N GLN A 113 2.60 13.95 -28.19
CA GLN A 113 2.11 13.49 -29.49
C GLN A 113 2.96 12.33 -30.04
N LYS A 114 4.28 12.48 -30.01
CA LYS A 114 5.22 11.44 -30.44
C LYS A 114 5.07 10.15 -29.62
N HIS A 115 4.84 10.27 -28.32
CA HIS A 115 4.59 9.11 -27.45
C HIS A 115 3.26 8.42 -27.81
N PHE A 116 2.18 9.17 -28.05
CA PHE A 116 0.91 8.61 -28.51
C PHE A 116 1.03 7.88 -29.85
N GLU A 117 1.80 8.42 -30.79
CA GLU A 117 2.06 7.76 -32.07
C GLU A 117 2.83 6.45 -31.89
N LYS A 118 3.84 6.43 -31.02
CA LYS A 118 4.55 5.21 -30.62
C LYS A 118 3.59 4.16 -30.04
N LEU A 119 2.66 4.55 -29.17
CA LEU A 119 1.66 3.63 -28.60
C LEU A 119 0.70 3.08 -29.66
N LYS A 120 0.25 3.90 -30.60
CA LYS A 120 -0.58 3.45 -31.73
C LYS A 120 0.17 2.46 -32.62
N GLU A 121 1.45 2.71 -32.88
CA GLU A 121 2.28 1.81 -33.67
C GLU A 121 2.51 0.47 -32.94
N ASN A 122 2.74 0.50 -31.63
CA ASN A 122 2.82 -0.72 -30.82
C ASN A 122 1.51 -1.52 -30.89
N GLN A 123 0.36 -0.84 -30.85
CA GLN A 123 -0.94 -1.50 -30.98
C GLN A 123 -1.13 -2.16 -32.35
N ARG A 124 -0.74 -1.50 -33.45
CA ARG A 124 -0.78 -2.10 -34.80
C ARG A 124 0.11 -3.35 -34.89
N ASN A 125 1.25 -3.31 -34.23
CA ASN A 125 2.22 -4.40 -34.23
C ASN A 125 2.05 -5.39 -33.06
N GLN A 126 0.92 -5.38 -32.35
CA GLN A 126 0.73 -6.14 -31.11
C GLN A 126 1.07 -7.63 -31.25
N ILE A 127 0.69 -8.26 -32.37
CA ILE A 127 0.90 -9.69 -32.62
C ILE A 127 2.40 -10.01 -32.74
N ARG A 128 3.15 -9.12 -33.42
CA ARG A 128 4.59 -9.28 -33.57
C ARG A 128 5.28 -9.05 -32.23
N ILE A 129 4.91 -7.98 -31.53
CA ILE A 129 5.46 -7.64 -30.21
C ILE A 129 5.23 -8.78 -29.21
N GLU A 130 4.04 -9.39 -29.21
CA GLU A 130 3.72 -10.53 -28.35
C GLU A 130 4.67 -11.70 -28.63
N ARG A 131 4.86 -12.06 -29.90
CA ARG A 131 5.79 -13.14 -30.33
C ARG A 131 7.24 -12.85 -29.94
N ASP A 132 7.69 -11.62 -30.16
CA ASP A 132 9.07 -11.21 -29.89
C ASP A 132 9.35 -11.09 -28.37
N THR A 133 8.30 -11.01 -27.54
CA THR A 133 8.42 -10.86 -26.08
C THR A 133 7.86 -12.03 -25.29
N VAL A 134 7.68 -13.20 -25.93
CA VAL A 134 7.22 -14.44 -25.27
C VAL A 134 8.10 -14.81 -24.08
N SER A 135 9.40 -14.58 -24.15
CA SER A 135 10.35 -14.86 -23.06
C SER A 135 10.25 -13.89 -21.88
N GLN A 136 9.30 -12.94 -21.90
CA GLN A 136 8.99 -12.01 -20.81
C GLN A 136 10.24 -11.33 -20.20
N SER A 137 10.57 -11.65 -18.94
CA SER A 137 11.65 -11.03 -18.18
C SER A 137 13.04 -11.25 -18.76
N ASP A 138 13.20 -12.27 -19.59
CA ASP A 138 14.49 -12.61 -20.19
C ASP A 138 14.73 -11.86 -21.52
N CYS A 139 13.74 -11.07 -21.96
CA CYS A 139 13.81 -10.25 -23.17
C CYS A 139 13.93 -8.76 -22.83
N ASP A 140 15.02 -8.12 -23.26
CA ASP A 140 15.22 -6.68 -23.06
C ASP A 140 14.12 -5.83 -23.70
N MET A 141 13.59 -6.27 -24.85
CA MET A 141 12.48 -5.59 -25.53
C MET A 141 11.22 -5.56 -24.64
N TRP A 142 10.97 -6.61 -23.87
CA TRP A 142 9.84 -6.66 -22.93
C TRP A 142 10.00 -5.61 -21.83
N HIS A 143 11.21 -5.43 -21.29
CA HIS A 143 11.48 -4.37 -20.30
C HIS A 143 11.29 -2.98 -20.90
N GLN A 144 11.82 -2.73 -22.09
CA GLN A 144 11.67 -1.45 -22.78
C GLN A 144 10.20 -1.09 -23.00
N LEU A 145 9.41 -2.00 -23.57
CA LEU A 145 7.97 -1.77 -23.82
C LEU A 145 7.21 -1.45 -22.53
N ARG A 146 7.55 -2.12 -21.42
CA ARG A 146 6.92 -1.89 -20.12
C ARG A 146 7.29 -0.57 -19.46
N THR A 147 8.39 0.08 -19.87
CA THR A 147 8.68 1.46 -19.43
C THR A 147 7.78 2.49 -20.13
N ASP A 148 7.28 2.16 -21.32
CA ASP A 148 6.43 3.05 -22.12
C ASP A 148 4.93 2.91 -21.82
N ILE A 149 4.49 1.81 -21.18
CA ILE A 149 3.07 1.52 -20.97
C ILE A 149 2.70 1.34 -19.49
N ILE A 150 1.43 1.63 -19.18
CA ILE A 150 0.85 1.27 -17.88
C ILE A 150 0.40 -0.19 -17.92
N THR A 151 1.01 -1.03 -17.10
CA THR A 151 0.70 -2.46 -17.05
C THR A 151 -0.58 -2.74 -16.24
N ALA A 152 -1.25 -3.86 -16.53
CA ALA A 152 -2.46 -4.28 -15.82
C ALA A 152 -2.28 -4.35 -14.30
N SER A 153 -1.11 -4.85 -13.84
CA SER A 153 -0.76 -4.93 -12.41
C SER A 153 -0.68 -3.57 -11.70
N LYS A 154 -0.47 -2.48 -12.44
CA LYS A 154 -0.39 -1.10 -11.91
C LYS A 154 -1.69 -0.33 -12.13
N PHE A 155 -2.42 -0.66 -13.20
CA PHE A 155 -3.64 0.03 -13.60
C PHE A 155 -4.66 0.17 -12.46
N GLY A 156 -4.98 -0.92 -11.78
CA GLY A 156 -5.96 -0.88 -10.68
C GLY A 156 -5.55 0.01 -9.50
N SER A 157 -4.24 0.15 -9.22
CA SER A 157 -3.73 1.05 -8.19
C SER A 157 -3.80 2.51 -8.62
N ILE A 158 -3.54 2.79 -9.90
CA ILE A 158 -3.63 4.13 -10.47
C ILE A 158 -5.09 4.62 -10.45
N CYS A 159 -6.04 3.79 -10.91
CA CYS A 159 -7.46 4.15 -10.95
C CYS A 159 -8.07 4.40 -9.56
N ARG A 160 -7.54 3.75 -8.52
CA ARG A 160 -8.02 3.92 -7.13
C ARG A 160 -7.34 5.06 -6.39
N MET A 161 -6.38 5.75 -7.02
CA MET A 161 -5.66 6.85 -6.40
C MET A 161 -6.60 8.05 -6.17
N LEU A 162 -6.67 8.53 -4.94
CA LEU A 162 -7.45 9.72 -4.62
C LEU A 162 -6.81 10.96 -5.25
N LYS A 163 -7.63 11.96 -5.58
CA LYS A 163 -7.14 13.26 -6.08
C LYS A 163 -6.11 13.90 -5.13
N THR A 164 -6.26 13.69 -3.82
CA THR A 164 -5.36 14.23 -2.79
C THR A 164 -4.08 13.42 -2.61
N THR A 165 -4.01 12.19 -3.13
CA THR A 165 -2.82 11.34 -3.04
C THR A 165 -1.83 11.73 -4.12
N SER A 166 -0.58 12.03 -3.73
CA SER A 166 0.50 12.32 -4.69
C SER A 166 0.81 11.09 -5.55
N CYS A 167 0.97 11.30 -6.87
CA CYS A 167 1.35 10.24 -7.81
C CYS A 167 2.86 9.92 -7.80
N ALA A 168 3.67 10.62 -7.00
CA ALA A 168 5.14 10.49 -6.96
C ALA A 168 5.62 9.06 -6.85
N ASN A 169 5.19 8.40 -5.77
CA ASN A 169 5.61 7.05 -5.46
C ASN A 169 5.12 6.07 -6.51
N MET A 170 3.97 6.36 -7.14
CA MET A 170 3.45 5.53 -8.22
C MET A 170 4.34 5.62 -9.46
N VAL A 171 4.68 6.85 -9.89
CA VAL A 171 5.59 7.10 -11.02
C VAL A 171 6.97 6.49 -10.76
N LEU A 172 7.54 6.71 -9.58
CA LEU A 172 8.82 6.12 -9.18
C LEU A 172 8.78 4.59 -9.23
N SER A 173 7.68 3.96 -8.79
CA SER A 173 7.55 2.50 -8.83
C SER A 173 7.37 1.91 -10.23
N ILE A 174 6.96 2.73 -11.21
CA ILE A 174 6.83 2.34 -12.62
C ILE A 174 8.19 2.50 -13.30
N ARG A 175 8.87 3.64 -13.08
CA ARG A 175 10.17 3.95 -13.67
C ARG A 175 11.31 3.10 -13.10
N TYR A 176 11.23 2.77 -11.81
CA TYR A 176 12.24 2.02 -11.08
C TYR A 176 11.59 0.82 -10.35
N PRO A 177 11.19 -0.24 -11.09
CA PRO A 177 10.59 -1.41 -10.48
C PRO A 177 11.61 -2.10 -9.55
N LYS A 178 11.15 -2.48 -8.35
CA LYS A 178 11.98 -3.25 -7.42
C LYS A 178 11.97 -4.71 -7.84
N VAL A 179 13.16 -5.32 -7.89
CA VAL A 179 13.29 -6.77 -8.03
C VAL A 179 12.80 -7.42 -6.73
N LEU A 180 11.71 -8.19 -6.81
CA LEU A 180 11.17 -8.91 -5.67
C LEU A 180 11.84 -10.27 -5.58
N ASN A 181 12.85 -10.38 -4.71
CA ASN A 181 13.52 -11.63 -4.42
C ASN A 181 12.98 -12.19 -3.09
N THR A 182 11.79 -12.79 -3.13
CA THR A 182 11.15 -13.39 -1.95
C THR A 182 10.89 -14.88 -2.17
N VAL A 183 10.89 -15.65 -1.09
CA VAL A 183 10.61 -17.10 -1.13
C VAL A 183 9.26 -17.40 -1.79
N ALA A 184 8.24 -16.58 -1.53
CA ALA A 184 6.93 -16.71 -2.15
C ALA A 184 6.96 -16.48 -3.67
N THR A 185 7.79 -15.54 -4.14
CA THR A 185 7.98 -15.28 -5.59
C THR A 185 8.65 -16.48 -6.26
N HIS A 186 9.69 -17.06 -5.65
CA HIS A 186 10.35 -18.26 -6.17
C HIS A 186 9.42 -19.47 -6.24
N TYR A 187 8.60 -19.67 -5.20
CA TYR A 187 7.58 -20.71 -5.20
C TYR A 187 6.57 -20.53 -6.34
N GLY A 188 6.10 -19.29 -6.58
CA GLY A 188 5.21 -18.98 -7.70
C GLY A 188 5.82 -19.36 -9.04
N ILE A 189 7.03 -18.90 -9.32
CA ILE A 189 7.75 -19.18 -10.58
C ILE A 189 7.96 -20.70 -10.77
N ALA A 190 8.36 -21.42 -9.73
CA ALA A 190 8.58 -22.86 -9.80
C ALA A 190 7.27 -23.65 -10.07
N ASN A 191 6.13 -23.15 -9.59
CA ASN A 191 4.85 -23.85 -9.67
C ASN A 191 3.97 -23.42 -10.86
N GLU A 192 4.30 -22.34 -11.56
CA GLU A 192 3.55 -21.83 -12.71
C GLU A 192 3.39 -22.88 -13.83
N GLY A 193 4.45 -23.66 -14.12
CA GLY A 193 4.41 -24.69 -15.17
C GLY A 193 3.42 -25.82 -14.88
N TYR A 194 3.30 -26.25 -13.62
CA TYR A 194 2.39 -27.33 -13.22
C TYR A 194 0.91 -26.93 -13.35
N SER A 195 0.61 -25.66 -13.10
CA SER A 195 -0.77 -25.14 -13.16
C SER A 195 -1.29 -25.02 -14.60
N ILE A 196 -0.40 -24.90 -15.59
CA ILE A 196 -0.77 -24.81 -17.01
C ILE A 196 -1.07 -26.19 -17.61
N THR A 197 -0.46 -27.26 -17.06
CA THR A 197 -0.62 -28.63 -17.56
C THR A 197 -1.81 -29.38 -16.97
N GLU A 198 -2.35 -28.95 -15.82
CA GLU A 198 -3.44 -29.63 -15.11
C GLU A 198 -4.82 -28.95 -15.24
N GLY A 199 -4.94 -27.87 -16.01
CA GLY A 199 -6.20 -27.16 -16.30
C GLY A 199 -6.71 -27.42 -17.70
#